data_AF-A0A9W7J8P3-F1
#
_entry.id   AF-A0A9W7J8P3-F1
#
_cell.length_a   1.000
_cell.length_b   1.000
_cell.length_c   1.000
_cell.angle_alpha   90.00
_cell.angle_beta   90.00
_cell.angle_gamma   90.00
#
_symmetry.space_group_name_H-M   'P 1'
#
loop_
_entity.id
_entity.type
_entity.pdbx_description
1 polymer ?
#
loop_
_entity_poly.entity_id
_entity_poly.type
_entity_poly.pdbx_seq_one_letter_code
_entity_poly.pdbx_strand_id
1 'polypeptide(L)'
;MIVVPYDIYLRRTILIEAHSSPFAMLPRSTKMNRGLKDECYWVGLKRGVADFVSKCEVCQCVKAEYQFPSGLLQPLRISERK
;
A
#
# COMPACT_ATOMS: atom_id res chain seq x y z
N MET A 1 15.41 -15.22 3.88
CA MET A 1 14.03 -15.72 3.96
C MET A 1 13.81 -16.47 5.27
N ILE A 2 13.06 -15.88 6.18
CA ILE A 2 12.73 -16.41 7.52
C ILE A 2 11.32 -16.99 7.48
N VAL A 3 11.12 -18.21 7.99
CA VAL A 3 9.79 -18.81 8.11
C VAL A 3 9.14 -18.33 9.41
N VAL A 4 8.01 -17.64 9.29
CA VAL A 4 7.32 -17.06 10.45
C VAL A 4 6.29 -18.07 10.98
N PRO A 5 6.36 -18.48 12.26
CA PRO A 5 5.40 -19.40 12.84
C PRO A 5 3.97 -18.85 12.81
N TYR A 6 2.98 -19.69 13.11
CA TYR A 6 1.59 -19.23 13.24
C TYR A 6 1.42 -18.48 14.57
N ASP A 7 1.81 -17.21 14.54
CA ASP A 7 1.61 -16.26 15.62
C ASP A 7 0.97 -15.00 15.02
N ILE A 8 -0.26 -14.71 15.47
CA ILE A 8 -1.07 -13.61 14.95
C ILE A 8 -0.44 -12.26 15.30
N TYR A 9 0.11 -12.13 16.50
CA TYR A 9 0.73 -10.90 16.97
C TYR A 9 2.03 -10.64 16.20
N LEU A 10 2.90 -11.64 16.10
CA LEU A 10 4.15 -11.55 15.35
C LEU A 10 3.92 -11.18 13.88
N ARG A 11 3.00 -11.89 13.20
CA ARG A 11 2.67 -11.60 11.80
C ARG A 11 2.09 -10.20 11.63
N ARG A 12 1.26 -9.75 12.57
CA ARG A 12 0.71 -8.40 12.55
C ARG A 12 1.79 -7.33 12.74
N THR A 13 2.71 -7.53 13.68
CA THR A 13 3.84 -6.62 13.90
C THR A 13 4.70 -6.48 12.65
N ILE A 14 5.02 -7.60 12.00
CA ILE A 14 5.78 -7.60 10.73
C ILE A 14 5.05 -6.79 9.64
N LEU A 15 3.73 -6.93 9.53
CA LEU A 15 2.92 -6.16 8.57
C LEU A 15 2.88 -4.66 8.90
N ILE A 16 2.80 -4.30 10.18
CA ILE A 16 2.84 -2.90 10.64
C ILE A 16 4.20 -2.28 10.34
N GLU A 17 5.30 -2.92 10.73
CA GLU A 17 6.67 -2.46 10.46
C GLU A 17 6.89 -2.23 8.96
N ALA A 18 6.50 -3.20 8.13
CA ALA A 18 6.63 -3.10 6.67
C ALA A 18 5.77 -1.98 6.07
N HIS A 19 4.63 -1.66 6.70
CA HIS A 19 3.74 -0.58 6.28
C HIS A 19 4.21 0.80 6.75
N SER A 20 4.81 0.90 7.93
CA SER A 20 5.35 2.16 8.46
C SER A 20 6.54 2.70 7.64
N SER A 21 7.08 1.90 6.73
CA SER A 21 8.09 2.37 5.78
C SER A 21 7.52 3.51 4.91
N PRO A 22 8.22 4.64 4.74
CA PRO A 22 7.76 5.77 3.93
C PRO A 22 7.46 5.40 2.46
N PHE A 23 7.98 4.27 1.99
CA PHE A 23 7.72 3.76 0.64
C PHE A 23 6.45 2.89 0.51
N ALA A 24 5.84 2.46 1.61
CA ALA A 24 4.61 1.65 1.59
C ALA A 24 3.35 2.50 1.37
N MET A 25 3.44 3.82 1.59
CA MET A 25 2.36 4.79 1.36
C MET A 25 2.12 5.15 -0.11
N LEU A 26 3.02 4.73 -1.03
CA LEU A 26 2.83 5.00 -2.45
C LEU A 26 1.78 4.05 -3.06
N PRO A 27 0.88 4.55 -3.95
CA PRO A 27 -0.22 3.77 -4.53
C PRO A 27 0.25 2.50 -5.24
N ARG A 28 1.47 2.55 -5.78
CA ARG A 28 2.18 1.44 -6.38
C ARG A 28 2.91 0.63 -5.29
N SER A 29 2.17 0.08 -4.33
CA SER A 29 2.76 -0.69 -3.22
C SER A 29 3.20 -2.10 -3.66
N THR A 30 4.08 -2.14 -4.66
CA THR A 30 4.88 -3.32 -5.04
C THR A 30 6.04 -3.51 -4.06
N LYS A 31 6.45 -2.49 -3.31
CA LYS A 31 7.62 -2.55 -2.42
C LYS A 31 7.36 -3.22 -1.07
N MET A 32 6.18 -3.03 -0.45
CA MET A 32 5.81 -3.78 0.76
C MET A 32 5.75 -5.28 0.49
N ASN A 33 5.12 -5.67 -0.63
CA ASN A 33 5.09 -7.06 -1.10
C ASN A 33 6.47 -7.61 -1.49
N ARG A 34 7.39 -6.77 -1.98
CA ARG A 34 8.73 -7.20 -2.39
C ARG A 34 9.64 -7.40 -1.18
N GLY A 35 9.75 -6.41 -0.29
CA GLY A 35 10.54 -6.53 0.95
C GLY A 35 10.09 -7.69 1.82
N LEU A 36 8.77 -7.83 2.04
CA LEU A 36 8.23 -8.95 2.82
C LEU A 36 8.51 -10.31 2.17
N LYS A 37 8.47 -10.44 0.84
CA LYS A 37 8.75 -11.72 0.15
C LYS A 37 10.23 -12.09 0.14
N ASP A 38 11.12 -11.11 0.13
CA ASP A 38 12.57 -11.35 0.14
C ASP A 38 13.04 -11.75 1.56
N GLU A 39 12.42 -11.20 2.61
CA GLU A 39 12.85 -11.36 3.99
C GLU A 39 12.06 -12.42 4.77
N CYS A 40 10.74 -12.56 4.54
CA CYS A 40 9.83 -13.36 5.36
C CYS A 40 8.86 -14.24 4.54
N TYR A 41 8.49 -15.40 5.08
CA TYR A 41 7.48 -16.27 4.46
C TYR A 41 6.58 -16.96 5.50
N TRP A 42 5.28 -17.03 5.18
CA TRP A 42 4.33 -17.91 5.85
C TRP A 42 3.16 -18.26 4.92
N VAL A 43 2.47 -19.36 5.22
CA VAL A 43 1.26 -19.78 4.48
C VAL A 43 0.21 -18.67 4.58
N GLY A 44 -0.18 -18.13 3.43
CA GLY A 44 -1.16 -17.05 3.34
C GLY A 44 -0.60 -15.63 3.49
N LEU A 45 0.73 -15.42 3.44
CA LEU A 45 1.36 -14.09 3.49
C LEU A 45 0.68 -13.06 2.58
N LYS A 46 0.49 -13.40 1.29
CA LYS A 46 -0.18 -12.50 0.33
C LYS A 46 -1.61 -12.11 0.76
N ARG A 47 -2.35 -13.05 1.34
CA ARG A 47 -3.72 -12.80 1.85
C ARG A 47 -3.69 -11.94 3.10
N GLY A 48 -2.75 -12.18 4.01
CA GLY A 48 -2.55 -11.35 5.20
C GLY A 48 -2.19 -9.90 4.86
N VAL A 49 -1.31 -9.71 3.87
CA VAL A 49 -0.98 -8.39 3.31
C VAL A 49 -2.23 -7.72 2.73
N ALA A 50 -3.01 -8.42 1.91
CA ALA A 50 -4.21 -7.84 1.30
C ALA A 50 -5.26 -7.44 2.34
N ASP A 51 -5.51 -8.29 3.33
CA ASP A 51 -6.46 -8.02 4.42
C ASP A 51 -5.99 -6.83 5.28
N PHE A 52 -4.69 -6.78 5.60
CA PHE A 52 -4.11 -5.67 6.37
C PHE A 52 -4.22 -4.33 5.62
N VAL A 53 -3.85 -4.29 4.34
CA VAL A 53 -3.97 -3.07 3.51
C VAL A 53 -5.43 -2.66 3.33
N SER A 54 -6.35 -3.62 3.22
CA SER A 54 -7.78 -3.34 3.12
C SER A 54 -8.37 -2.66 4.35
N LYS A 55 -7.75 -2.84 5.53
CA LYS A 55 -8.18 -2.26 6.81
C LYS A 55 -7.41 -0.98 7.18
N CYS A 56 -6.41 -0.59 6.39
CA CYS A 56 -5.66 0.63 6.66
C CYS A 56 -6.37 1.86 6.09
N GLU A 57 -6.74 2.80 6.98
CA GLU A 57 -7.41 4.05 6.61
C GLU A 57 -6.56 4.90 5.64
N VAL A 58 -5.23 4.98 5.84
CA VAL A 58 -4.34 5.73 4.94
C VAL A 58 -4.32 5.11 3.55
N CYS A 59 -4.22 3.78 3.46
CA CYS A 59 -4.25 3.09 2.16
C CYS A 59 -5.61 3.22 1.48
N GLN A 60 -6.71 3.22 2.25
CA GLN A 60 -8.05 3.44 1.73
C GLN A 60 -8.24 4.86 1.20
N CYS A 61 -7.80 5.88 1.94
CA CYS A 61 -7.86 7.28 1.53
C CYS A 61 -7.08 7.51 0.23
N VAL A 62 -5.81 7.07 0.19
CA VAL A 62 -4.99 7.14 -1.03
C VAL A 62 -5.70 6.41 -2.17
N LYS A 63 -6.22 5.20 -1.96
CA LYS A 63 -6.97 4.50 -3.02
C LYS A 63 -8.18 5.32 -3.48
N ALA A 64 -8.95 5.94 -2.58
CA ALA A 64 -10.09 6.77 -2.94
C ALA A 64 -9.69 8.01 -3.75
N GLU A 65 -8.60 8.68 -3.38
CA GLU A 65 -8.05 9.84 -4.11
C GLU A 65 -7.61 9.47 -5.54
N TYR A 66 -6.97 8.31 -5.72
CA TYR A 66 -6.55 7.82 -7.03
C TYR A 66 -7.66 7.07 -7.81
N GLN A 67 -8.76 6.68 -7.15
CA GLN A 67 -9.95 6.11 -7.80
C GLN A 67 -10.92 7.19 -8.28
N PHE A 68 -10.86 8.39 -7.72
CA PHE A 68 -11.38 9.56 -8.43
C PHE A 68 -10.55 9.68 -9.72
N PRO A 69 -11.14 9.47 -10.90
CA PRO A 69 -10.40 9.71 -12.13
C PRO A 69 -9.96 11.17 -12.11
N SER A 70 -8.78 11.45 -12.66
CA SER A 70 -8.26 12.77 -12.96
C SER A 70 -9.15 13.56 -13.95
N GLY A 71 -10.45 13.65 -13.67
CA GLY A 71 -11.53 14.02 -14.58
C GLY A 71 -12.14 15.38 -14.30
N LEU A 72 -11.50 16.23 -13.48
CA LEU A 72 -11.86 17.64 -13.33
C LEU A 72 -10.63 18.56 -13.30
N LEU A 73 -9.56 18.21 -14.01
CA LEU A 73 -8.62 19.23 -14.48
C LEU A 73 -9.23 19.84 -15.74
N GLN A 74 -10.06 20.88 -15.56
CA GLN A 74 -10.42 21.73 -16.69
C GLN A 74 -9.13 22.27 -17.32
N PRO A 75 -9.00 22.31 -18.66
CA PRO A 75 -7.90 23.02 -19.29
C PRO A 75 -7.96 24.47 -18.80
N LEU A 76 -6.87 24.96 -18.20
CA LEU A 76 -6.72 26.39 -17.92
C LEU A 76 -6.98 27.12 -19.24
N ARG A 77 -8.02 27.95 -19.29
CA ARG A 77 -8.31 28.79 -20.47
C ARG A 77 -7.10 29.67 -20.69
N ILE A 78 -6.24 29.29 -21.63
CA ILE A 78 -5.14 30.14 -22.08
C ILE A 78 -5.83 31.32 -22.75
N SER A 79 -5.81 32.46 -22.06
CA SER A 79 -6.17 33.75 -22.64
C SER A 79 -5.07 34.11 -23.62
N GLU A 80 -5.35 33.98 -24.91
CA GLU A 80 -4.56 34.58 -25.98
C GLU A 80 -4.46 36.09 -25.71
N ARG A 81 -3.29 36.56 -25.24
CA ARG A 81 -2.99 37.99 -25.19
C ARG A 81 -2.66 38.43 -26.62
N LYS A 82 -3.44 39.37 -27.14
CA LYS A 82 -3.14 40.14 -28.35
C LYS A 82 -1.81 40.87 -28.23
#